data_AF-A0A3D6EK07-F1
#
_entry.id   AF-A0A3D6EK07-F1
#
_cell.length_a   1.000
_cell.length_b   1.000
_cell.length_c   1.000
_cell.angle_alpha   90.00
_cell.angle_beta   90.00
_cell.angle_gamma   90.00
#
_symmetry.space_group_name_H-M   'P 1'
#
loop_
_entity.id
_entity.type
_entity.pdbx_description
1 polymer ?
#
loop_
_entity_poly.entity_id
_entity_poly.type
_entity_poly.pdbx_seq_one_letter_code
_entity_poly.pdbx_strand_id
1 'polypeptide(L)'
;MFESIPRLWRRALVLGLPFLLILGAGGGVAWLLTARSLHGPLRVLLITQPPDGTGKLDLATCRAIGALVQDQLEVFGGAAITSVTAMPGDLADLCAKPRTLVVQLDPSREGEALALSYRHVWGDRLARGVPPPWIQHEARPAGPAEAFGDFLKGFPQAIRVDNPTLLTPGQPARFWDLVQASAWRLKNERLDEAMALAEAAAAAEPTCASGWILVGNLRYRRMLNNPAAFRREQSDTESLLQRGLNLAPDHPRGIFLLSLLKTDSGAQAEALDLLLRARERQPHNPTLLTGIAYAARGAGLLALSRRAMDLRDELAFAGLQPQAVDITCLYTGELERFAASLREQPGHLRSTSGVLPFYRGYLALVRGDQAQARQEFRTAATRTHGYPNILRLSEIYDLVLAGEKEAAWKKLREYDQERIGMREPDGEFTLRLAEAYALMGDRASAMDMAGRAFARGFGCTAWYERSPMLEPLRGLPKWKALVQHLRERQKLMEDRFPVELLGVD
;
A
#
# COMPACT_ATOMS: atom_id res chain seq x y z
N MET A 1 -2.55 -64.37 33.43
CA MET A 1 -1.74 -64.44 32.19
C MET A 1 -0.65 -63.35 32.13
N PHE A 2 -0.04 -62.96 33.27
CA PHE A 2 1.09 -62.00 33.31
C PHE A 2 2.02 -62.22 34.53
N GLU A 3 2.24 -63.47 34.94
CA GLU A 3 3.11 -63.80 36.09
C GLU A 3 4.53 -64.26 35.73
N SER A 4 4.89 -64.35 34.45
CA SER A 4 6.20 -64.85 34.02
C SER A 4 7.07 -63.79 33.32
N ILE A 5 7.08 -62.55 33.79
CA ILE A 5 8.05 -61.54 33.32
C ILE A 5 9.17 -61.39 34.37
N PRO A 6 10.44 -61.69 34.02
CA PRO A 6 11.58 -61.63 34.95
C PRO A 6 11.69 -60.25 35.63
N ARG A 7 12.04 -60.22 36.93
CA ARG A 7 12.17 -58.97 37.73
C ARG A 7 13.10 -57.91 37.10
N LEU A 8 14.08 -58.33 36.30
CA LEU A 8 14.98 -57.45 35.53
C LEU A 8 14.25 -56.66 34.44
N TRP A 9 13.26 -57.25 33.78
CA TRP A 9 12.46 -56.59 32.74
C TRP A 9 11.45 -55.59 33.30
N ARG A 10 10.91 -55.83 34.51
CA ARG A 10 10.04 -54.85 35.19
C ARG A 10 10.79 -53.55 35.53
N ARG A 11 12.06 -53.62 35.93
CA ARG A 11 12.86 -52.42 36.22
C ARG A 11 13.25 -51.65 34.95
N ALA A 12 13.55 -52.36 33.85
CA ALA A 12 13.80 -51.74 32.56
C ALA A 12 12.54 -51.05 31.99
N LEU A 13 11.36 -51.64 32.16
CA LEU A 13 10.08 -51.03 31.75
C LEU A 13 9.71 -49.80 32.60
N VAL A 14 9.94 -49.84 33.92
CA VAL A 14 9.61 -48.71 34.81
C VAL A 14 10.53 -47.51 34.60
N LEU A 15 11.77 -47.71 34.16
CA LEU A 15 12.71 -46.63 33.81
C LEU A 15 12.64 -46.19 32.33
N GLY A 16 12.29 -47.10 31.42
CA GLY A 16 12.19 -46.80 29.98
C GLY A 16 10.94 -46.00 29.59
N LEU A 17 9.80 -46.23 30.28
CA LEU A 17 8.55 -45.52 30.00
C LEU A 17 8.63 -44.01 30.28
N PRO A 18 9.15 -43.52 31.42
CA PRO A 18 9.31 -42.08 31.64
C PRO A 18 10.34 -41.45 30.70
N PHE A 19 11.39 -42.17 30.29
CA PHE A 19 12.37 -41.67 29.32
C PHE A 19 11.77 -41.51 27.91
N LEU A 20 10.95 -42.47 27.46
CA LEU A 20 10.19 -42.37 26.20
C LEU A 20 9.11 -41.28 26.25
N LEU A 21 8.46 -41.06 27.40
CA LEU A 21 7.50 -39.96 27.58
C LEU A 21 8.20 -38.59 27.58
N ILE A 22 9.39 -38.47 28.16
CA ILE A 22 10.19 -37.23 28.13
C ILE A 22 10.77 -36.96 26.74
N LEU A 23 11.23 -37.99 26.01
CA LEU A 23 11.66 -37.85 24.61
C LEU A 23 10.48 -37.57 23.66
N GLY A 24 9.33 -38.18 23.89
CA GLY A 24 8.10 -37.92 23.13
C GLY A 24 7.53 -36.53 23.41
N ALA A 25 7.55 -36.07 24.66
CA ALA A 25 7.15 -34.72 25.02
C ALA A 25 8.16 -33.67 24.54
N GLY A 26 9.46 -33.95 24.64
CA GLY A 26 10.53 -33.07 24.15
C GLY A 26 10.56 -32.97 22.63
N GLY A 27 10.40 -34.09 21.92
CA GLY A 27 10.27 -34.13 20.47
C GLY A 27 8.95 -33.54 19.98
N GLY A 28 7.85 -33.77 20.71
CA GLY A 28 6.55 -33.15 20.45
C GLY A 28 6.59 -31.64 20.62
N VAL A 29 7.20 -31.12 21.70
CA VAL A 29 7.37 -29.68 21.93
C VAL A 29 8.36 -29.06 20.96
N ALA A 30 9.48 -29.72 20.65
CA ALA A 30 10.41 -29.24 19.64
C ALA A 30 9.78 -29.21 18.23
N TRP A 31 9.00 -30.23 17.86
CA TRP A 31 8.21 -30.27 16.62
C TRP A 31 7.08 -29.24 16.65
N LEU A 32 6.41 -29.01 17.77
CA LEU A 32 5.37 -27.98 17.89
C LEU A 32 5.96 -26.57 17.82
N LEU A 33 7.17 -26.37 18.35
CA LEU A 33 7.90 -25.10 18.30
C LEU A 33 8.54 -24.86 16.92
N THR A 34 9.05 -25.90 16.27
CA THR A 34 9.51 -25.81 14.86
C THR A 34 8.34 -25.70 13.90
N ALA A 35 7.24 -26.42 14.12
CA ALA A 35 6.00 -26.21 13.38
C ALA A 35 5.54 -24.77 13.60
N ARG A 36 5.35 -24.28 14.84
CA ARG A 36 4.96 -22.89 15.07
C ARG A 36 5.94 -21.86 14.48
N SER A 37 7.25 -22.12 14.46
CA SER A 37 8.22 -21.25 13.77
C SER A 37 8.19 -21.38 12.24
N LEU A 38 7.76 -22.53 11.70
CA LEU A 38 7.48 -22.78 10.28
C LEU A 38 6.13 -22.21 9.81
N HIS A 39 5.26 -21.75 10.70
CA HIS A 39 3.94 -21.22 10.35
C HIS A 39 3.86 -19.68 10.31
N GLY A 40 4.93 -18.96 10.67
CA GLY A 40 4.99 -17.50 10.49
C GLY A 40 5.24 -17.12 9.01
N PRO A 41 4.78 -15.94 8.54
CA PRO A 41 4.96 -15.54 7.15
C PRO A 41 6.43 -15.39 6.78
N LEU A 42 6.77 -15.73 5.53
CA LEU A 42 8.06 -15.36 4.96
C LEU A 42 8.08 -13.84 4.76
N ARG A 43 9.00 -13.14 5.42
CA ARG A 43 9.18 -11.70 5.22
C ARG A 43 10.26 -11.50 4.17
N VAL A 44 9.95 -10.78 3.11
CA VAL A 44 10.90 -10.54 2.03
C VAL A 44 11.19 -9.05 1.93
N LEU A 45 12.46 -8.67 2.08
CA LEU A 45 12.94 -7.36 1.65
C LEU A 45 13.39 -7.46 0.18
N LEU A 46 12.65 -6.84 -0.72
CA LEU A 46 12.94 -6.83 -2.15
C LEU A 46 13.64 -5.53 -2.56
N ILE A 47 14.92 -5.61 -2.88
CA ILE A 47 15.75 -4.50 -3.34
C ILE A 47 15.69 -4.46 -4.87
N THR A 48 15.15 -3.36 -5.41
CA THR A 48 14.92 -3.23 -6.87
C THR A 48 16.08 -2.62 -7.65
N GLN A 49 17.02 -1.95 -6.97
CA GLN A 49 18.22 -1.44 -7.63
C GLN A 49 19.27 -2.56 -7.74
N PRO A 50 19.84 -2.77 -8.95
CA PRO A 50 20.96 -3.68 -9.14
C PRO A 50 22.16 -3.36 -8.24
N PRO A 51 23.05 -4.32 -7.98
CA PRO A 51 24.35 -4.06 -7.38
C PRO A 51 25.13 -2.96 -8.15
N ASP A 52 25.90 -2.16 -7.44
CA ASP A 52 26.69 -1.10 -8.07
C ASP A 52 27.61 -1.66 -9.16
N GLY A 53 27.61 -0.99 -10.33
CA GLY A 53 28.42 -1.39 -11.49
C GLY A 53 27.88 -2.55 -12.33
N THR A 54 26.72 -3.13 -11.98
CA THR A 54 26.14 -4.27 -12.73
C THR A 54 24.89 -3.93 -13.55
N GLY A 55 24.19 -2.85 -13.19
CA GLY A 55 22.90 -2.50 -13.78
C GLY A 55 22.98 -2.21 -15.29
N LYS A 56 22.29 -3.06 -16.08
CA LYS A 56 22.12 -2.88 -17.54
C LYS A 56 20.83 -2.14 -17.93
N LEU A 57 19.96 -1.88 -16.97
CA LEU A 57 18.67 -1.20 -17.14
C LEU A 57 18.59 0.05 -16.26
N ASP A 58 17.79 1.03 -16.69
CA ASP A 58 17.54 2.21 -15.86
C ASP A 58 16.70 1.86 -14.62
N LEU A 59 16.82 2.68 -13.57
CA LEU A 59 16.19 2.41 -12.28
C LEU A 59 14.66 2.33 -12.33
N ALA A 60 14.00 3.09 -13.22
CA ALA A 60 12.55 3.06 -13.32
C ALA A 60 12.08 1.73 -13.94
N THR A 61 12.81 1.24 -14.94
CA THR A 61 12.61 -0.09 -15.53
C THR A 61 12.83 -1.20 -14.51
N CYS A 62 13.93 -1.17 -13.73
CA CYS A 62 14.18 -2.16 -12.68
C CYS A 62 13.06 -2.21 -11.63
N ARG A 63 12.52 -1.05 -11.24
CA ARG A 63 11.38 -0.97 -10.30
C ARG A 63 10.08 -1.50 -10.89
N ALA A 64 9.83 -1.27 -12.17
CA ALA A 64 8.67 -1.82 -12.85
C ALA A 64 8.72 -3.35 -12.88
N ILE A 65 9.89 -3.93 -13.15
CA ILE A 65 10.13 -5.39 -13.03
C ILE A 65 9.97 -5.85 -11.57
N GLY A 66 10.54 -5.12 -10.61
CA GLY A 66 10.40 -5.40 -9.19
C GLY A 66 8.95 -5.42 -8.70
N ALA A 67 8.09 -4.55 -9.24
CA ALA A 67 6.66 -4.56 -8.94
C ALA A 67 5.96 -5.84 -9.45
N LEU A 68 6.32 -6.33 -10.63
CA LEU A 68 5.83 -7.62 -11.14
C LEU A 68 6.33 -8.80 -10.31
N VAL A 69 7.60 -8.76 -9.87
CA VAL A 69 8.16 -9.77 -8.94
C VAL A 69 7.38 -9.76 -7.62
N GLN A 70 7.10 -8.59 -7.05
CA GLN A 70 6.27 -8.47 -5.85
C GLN A 70 4.88 -9.07 -6.08
N ASP A 71 4.22 -8.74 -7.19
CA ASP A 71 2.88 -9.25 -7.48
C ASP A 71 2.87 -10.80 -7.60
N GLN A 72 3.88 -11.38 -8.25
CA GLN A 72 4.05 -12.84 -8.36
C GLN A 72 4.24 -13.51 -6.99
N LEU A 73 5.04 -12.91 -6.10
CA LEU A 73 5.30 -13.46 -4.78
C LEU A 73 4.12 -13.29 -3.82
N GLU A 74 3.34 -12.22 -3.96
CA GLU A 74 2.25 -11.90 -3.03
C GLU A 74 0.93 -12.62 -3.33
N VAL A 75 0.67 -13.02 -4.58
CA VAL A 75 -0.60 -13.67 -5.00
C VAL A 75 -0.94 -14.93 -4.18
N PHE A 76 0.05 -15.62 -3.62
CA PHE A 76 -0.14 -16.84 -2.82
C PHE A 76 -0.39 -16.58 -1.34
N GLY A 77 -0.28 -15.33 -0.88
CA GLY A 77 -0.48 -14.96 0.53
C GLY A 77 0.55 -15.51 1.52
N GLY A 78 1.57 -16.26 1.04
CA GLY A 78 2.60 -16.90 1.88
C GLY A 78 3.80 -16.00 2.22
N ALA A 79 3.91 -14.84 1.56
CA ALA A 79 5.00 -13.90 1.76
C ALA A 79 4.49 -12.47 1.98
N ALA A 80 5.12 -11.76 2.92
CA ALA A 80 4.95 -10.33 3.14
C ALA A 80 6.15 -9.60 2.51
N ILE A 81 5.90 -8.83 1.46
CA ILE A 81 6.97 -8.17 0.70
C ILE A 81 7.09 -6.70 1.12
N THR A 82 8.31 -6.26 1.41
CA THR A 82 8.66 -4.84 1.50
C THR A 82 9.64 -4.51 0.39
N SER A 83 9.25 -3.65 -0.54
CA SER A 83 10.13 -3.23 -1.63
C SER A 83 10.88 -1.95 -1.25
N VAL A 84 12.20 -1.97 -1.45
CA VAL A 84 13.09 -0.83 -1.26
C VAL A 84 13.91 -0.61 -2.52
N THR A 85 14.40 0.62 -2.69
CA THR A 85 15.28 0.91 -3.83
C THR A 85 16.67 0.33 -3.62
N ALA A 86 17.27 0.59 -2.46
CA ALA A 86 18.63 0.18 -2.13
C ALA A 86 18.66 -0.59 -0.80
N MET A 87 19.76 -1.28 -0.53
CA MET A 87 20.01 -1.92 0.76
C MET A 87 19.99 -0.87 1.87
N PRO A 88 19.22 -1.07 2.96
CA PRO A 88 19.27 -0.18 4.12
C PRO A 88 20.65 -0.22 4.80
N GLY A 89 21.08 0.92 5.36
CA GLY A 89 22.33 0.99 6.11
C GLY A 89 22.26 0.30 7.48
N ASP A 90 21.07 0.30 8.10
CA ASP A 90 20.80 -0.44 9.33
C ASP A 90 20.09 -1.77 9.00
N LEU A 91 20.71 -2.88 9.41
CA LEU A 91 20.21 -4.23 9.18
C LEU A 91 19.61 -4.87 10.45
N ALA A 92 19.60 -4.16 11.59
CA ALA A 92 19.17 -4.73 12.88
C ALA A 92 17.77 -5.35 12.81
N ASP A 93 16.81 -4.63 12.22
CA ASP A 93 15.44 -5.11 12.04
C ASP A 93 15.34 -6.38 11.18
N LEU A 94 16.18 -6.49 10.14
CA LEU A 94 16.21 -7.65 9.24
C LEU A 94 16.78 -8.88 9.94
N CYS A 95 17.78 -8.68 10.79
CA CYS A 95 18.41 -9.73 11.59
C CYS A 95 17.50 -10.19 12.75
N ALA A 96 16.72 -9.27 13.33
CA ALA A 96 15.89 -9.55 14.50
C ALA A 96 14.62 -10.35 14.15
N LYS A 97 14.09 -10.24 12.93
CA LYS A 97 12.87 -10.93 12.53
C LYS A 97 13.18 -12.33 11.96
N PRO A 98 12.60 -13.42 12.51
CA PRO A 98 12.78 -14.76 11.97
C PRO A 98 12.14 -14.87 10.58
N ARG A 99 12.68 -15.80 9.77
CA ARG A 99 12.22 -16.04 8.38
C ARG A 99 12.22 -14.77 7.52
N THR A 100 13.27 -13.98 7.66
CA THR A 100 13.55 -12.84 6.79
C THR A 100 14.45 -13.26 5.64
N LEU A 101 14.03 -12.97 4.42
CA LEU A 101 14.81 -13.14 3.21
C LEU A 101 15.05 -11.77 2.57
N VAL A 102 16.30 -11.44 2.30
CA VAL A 102 16.64 -10.25 1.51
C VAL A 102 16.97 -10.70 0.11
N VAL A 103 16.28 -10.13 -0.88
CA VAL A 103 16.45 -10.42 -2.30
C VAL A 103 16.81 -9.12 -3.00
N GLN A 104 17.91 -9.11 -3.75
CA GLN A 104 18.28 -8.01 -4.61
C GLN A 104 18.24 -8.46 -6.07
N LEU A 105 17.45 -7.75 -6.87
CA LEU A 105 17.28 -8.03 -8.30
C LEU A 105 18.43 -7.39 -9.11
N ASP A 106 18.85 -8.08 -10.17
CA ASP A 106 19.76 -7.58 -11.19
C ASP A 106 19.22 -7.95 -12.59
N PRO A 107 18.08 -7.37 -13.00
CA PRO A 107 17.48 -7.72 -14.27
C PRO A 107 18.28 -7.11 -15.42
N SER A 108 18.40 -7.88 -16.51
CA SER A 108 18.97 -7.38 -17.76
C SER A 108 18.16 -7.82 -18.97
N ARG A 109 18.39 -7.10 -20.09
CA ARG A 109 17.68 -7.29 -21.34
C ARG A 109 18.68 -7.60 -22.46
N GLU A 110 18.40 -8.63 -23.24
CA GLU A 110 19.14 -8.97 -24.46
C GLU A 110 18.14 -9.14 -25.61
N GLY A 111 18.04 -8.15 -26.50
CA GLY A 111 16.95 -8.08 -27.48
C GLY A 111 15.59 -7.97 -26.76
N GLU A 112 14.71 -8.96 -26.94
CA GLU A 112 13.45 -9.05 -26.19
C GLU A 112 13.53 -10.02 -25.00
N ALA A 113 14.63 -10.76 -24.86
CA ALA A 113 14.81 -11.69 -23.76
C ALA A 113 15.09 -10.95 -22.44
N LEU A 114 14.58 -11.52 -21.35
CA LEU A 114 14.83 -11.08 -19.98
C LEU A 114 15.77 -12.08 -19.31
N ALA A 115 16.86 -11.61 -18.72
CA ALA A 115 17.61 -12.35 -17.72
C ALA A 115 17.28 -11.75 -16.34
N LEU A 116 16.51 -12.49 -15.53
CA LEU A 116 16.11 -12.08 -14.18
C LEU A 116 17.08 -12.63 -13.13
N SER A 117 18.32 -12.15 -13.16
CA SER A 117 19.32 -12.50 -12.16
C SER A 117 18.98 -11.88 -10.81
N TYR A 118 19.40 -12.53 -9.73
CA TYR A 118 19.22 -12.01 -8.38
C TYR A 118 20.24 -12.59 -7.42
N ARG A 119 20.42 -11.92 -6.28
CA ARG A 119 21.14 -12.46 -5.14
C ARG A 119 20.26 -12.43 -3.91
N HIS A 120 20.42 -13.39 -3.02
CA HIS A 120 19.66 -13.42 -1.78
C HIS A 120 20.51 -13.80 -0.57
N VAL A 121 20.01 -13.45 0.61
CA VAL A 121 20.61 -13.79 1.90
C VAL A 121 19.52 -13.85 2.96
N TRP A 122 19.64 -14.79 3.90
CA TRP A 122 18.73 -14.91 5.04
C TRP A 122 19.11 -13.93 6.15
N GLY A 123 18.11 -13.37 6.84
CA GLY A 123 18.31 -12.36 7.88
C GLY A 123 19.25 -12.79 9.01
N ASP A 124 19.19 -14.06 9.42
CA ASP A 124 20.09 -14.64 10.44
C ASP A 124 21.56 -14.74 9.98
N ARG A 125 21.81 -14.69 8.67
CA ARG A 125 23.14 -14.69 8.06
C ARG A 125 23.67 -13.29 7.76
N LEU A 126 22.81 -12.28 7.69
CA LEU A 126 23.23 -10.88 7.48
C LEU A 126 24.18 -10.39 8.58
N ALA A 127 23.92 -10.77 9.84
CA ALA A 127 24.75 -10.37 10.98
C ALA A 127 26.13 -11.06 11.05
N ARG A 128 26.37 -12.11 10.24
CA ARG A 128 27.54 -13.00 10.40
C ARG A 128 28.67 -12.75 9.39
N GLY A 129 28.56 -11.75 8.51
CA GLY A 129 29.58 -11.51 7.48
C GLY A 129 29.61 -10.07 6.96
N VAL A 130 30.82 -9.56 6.72
CA VAL A 130 31.08 -8.33 5.97
C VAL A 130 32.08 -8.69 4.84
N PRO A 131 31.67 -8.68 3.55
CA PRO A 131 30.32 -8.41 3.05
C PRO A 131 29.32 -9.54 3.37
N PRO A 132 28.00 -9.30 3.27
CA PRO A 132 27.00 -10.34 3.50
C PRO A 132 27.24 -11.57 2.61
N PRO A 133 27.01 -12.80 3.10
CA PRO A 133 27.24 -14.03 2.35
C PRO A 133 26.12 -14.28 1.33
N TRP A 134 26.08 -13.44 0.28
CA TRP A 134 25.09 -13.51 -0.78
C TRP A 134 25.18 -14.83 -1.55
N ILE A 135 24.02 -15.45 -1.78
CA ILE A 135 23.87 -16.52 -2.75
C ILE A 135 23.46 -15.88 -4.07
N GLN A 136 24.30 -16.00 -5.09
CA GLN A 136 24.06 -15.45 -6.42
C GLN A 136 23.35 -16.46 -7.32
N HIS A 137 22.39 -15.96 -8.10
CA HIS A 137 21.68 -16.70 -9.13
C HIS A 137 21.79 -15.91 -10.44
N GLU A 138 22.60 -16.43 -11.36
CA GLU A 138 22.71 -15.90 -12.71
C GLU A 138 21.64 -16.53 -13.59
N ALA A 139 20.73 -15.71 -14.11
CA ALA A 139 19.73 -16.13 -15.05
C ALA A 139 20.28 -16.05 -16.48
N ARG A 140 19.92 -17.03 -17.31
CA ARG A 140 20.15 -16.93 -18.76
C ARG A 140 19.05 -16.07 -19.39
N PRO A 141 19.34 -15.28 -20.43
CA PRO A 141 18.30 -14.58 -21.18
C PRO A 141 17.27 -15.56 -21.73
N ALA A 142 16.00 -15.37 -21.38
CA ALA A 142 14.89 -16.20 -21.80
C ALA A 142 13.65 -15.35 -22.11
N GLY A 143 12.58 -15.96 -22.61
CA GLY A 143 11.28 -15.28 -22.70
C GLY A 143 10.84 -14.81 -21.30
N PRO A 144 10.22 -13.62 -21.15
CA PRO A 144 9.91 -13.09 -19.81
C PRO A 144 9.11 -14.04 -18.92
N ALA A 145 8.09 -14.71 -19.45
CA ALA A 145 7.32 -15.69 -18.68
C ALA A 145 8.18 -16.88 -18.17
N GLU A 146 9.13 -17.35 -18.99
CA GLU A 146 10.10 -18.39 -18.62
C GLU A 146 11.08 -17.88 -17.55
N ALA A 147 11.62 -16.66 -17.72
CA ALA A 147 12.53 -16.04 -16.77
C ALA A 147 11.88 -15.85 -15.39
N PHE A 148 10.60 -15.44 -15.33
CA PHE A 148 9.84 -15.39 -14.08
C PHE A 148 9.59 -16.79 -13.49
N GLY A 149 9.26 -17.77 -14.32
CA GLY A 149 9.11 -19.16 -13.89
C GLY A 149 10.39 -19.71 -13.26
N ASP A 150 11.55 -19.48 -13.87
CA ASP A 150 12.85 -19.89 -13.36
C ASP A 150 13.24 -19.17 -12.08
N PHE A 151 12.99 -17.86 -12.00
CA PHE A 151 13.14 -17.10 -10.77
C PHE A 151 12.35 -17.72 -9.61
N LEU A 152 11.08 -18.05 -9.82
CA LEU A 152 10.20 -18.64 -8.80
C LEU A 152 10.64 -20.04 -8.37
N LYS A 153 11.25 -20.85 -9.25
CA LYS A 153 11.82 -22.15 -8.88
C LYS A 153 12.93 -22.03 -7.82
N GLY A 154 13.60 -20.88 -7.77
CA GLY A 154 14.61 -20.57 -6.76
C GLY A 154 14.09 -20.39 -5.34
N PHE A 155 12.76 -20.32 -5.15
CA PHE A 155 12.13 -20.14 -3.85
C PHE A 155 11.46 -21.43 -3.33
N PRO A 156 11.17 -21.52 -2.01
CA PRO A 156 10.42 -22.65 -1.44
C PRO A 156 9.08 -22.89 -2.13
N GLN A 157 8.66 -24.15 -2.25
CA GLN A 157 7.43 -24.53 -2.94
C GLN A 157 6.17 -23.79 -2.43
N ALA A 158 6.12 -23.47 -1.14
CA ALA A 158 5.02 -22.73 -0.52
C ALA A 158 4.81 -21.29 -1.05
N ILE A 159 5.75 -20.75 -1.83
CA ILE A 159 5.64 -19.43 -2.45
C ILE A 159 5.79 -19.47 -3.98
N ARG A 160 5.72 -20.67 -4.59
CA ARG A 160 5.77 -20.84 -6.04
C ARG A 160 4.39 -20.64 -6.65
N VAL A 161 4.38 -20.08 -7.86
CA VAL A 161 3.17 -19.85 -8.65
C VAL A 161 2.91 -21.07 -9.54
N ASP A 162 1.71 -21.67 -9.45
CA ASP A 162 1.33 -22.80 -10.33
C ASP A 162 1.22 -22.35 -11.80
N ASN A 163 0.91 -21.07 -12.05
CA ASN A 163 0.82 -20.50 -13.38
C ASN A 163 1.36 -19.05 -13.47
N PRO A 164 2.69 -18.85 -13.56
CA PRO A 164 3.31 -17.52 -13.65
C PRO A 164 2.90 -16.73 -14.90
N THR A 165 2.36 -17.40 -15.92
CA THR A 165 1.96 -16.78 -17.19
C THR A 165 0.72 -15.89 -17.07
N LEU A 166 -0.07 -15.98 -15.98
CA LEU A 166 -1.25 -15.14 -15.79
C LEU A 166 -0.91 -13.67 -15.51
N LEU A 167 0.28 -13.39 -14.97
CA LEU A 167 0.71 -12.03 -14.60
C LEU A 167 1.79 -11.47 -15.53
N THR A 168 2.27 -12.27 -16.47
CA THR A 168 3.38 -11.90 -17.36
C THR A 168 2.95 -12.15 -18.80
N PRO A 169 3.00 -11.12 -19.68
CA PRO A 169 2.68 -11.30 -21.10
C PRO A 169 3.46 -12.46 -21.74
N GLY A 170 2.78 -13.25 -22.59
CA GLY A 170 3.41 -14.35 -23.31
C GLY A 170 4.39 -13.85 -24.38
N GLN A 171 4.02 -12.80 -25.11
CA GLN A 171 4.88 -12.14 -26.08
C GLN A 171 5.94 -11.25 -25.40
N PRO A 172 7.25 -11.48 -25.65
CA PRO A 172 8.32 -10.68 -25.07
C PRO A 172 8.21 -9.17 -25.36
N ALA A 173 7.85 -8.78 -26.58
CA ALA A 173 7.59 -7.38 -26.94
C ALA A 173 6.55 -6.71 -26.00
N ARG A 174 5.43 -7.40 -25.74
CA ARG A 174 4.33 -6.88 -24.90
C ARG A 174 4.68 -6.84 -23.42
N PHE A 175 5.56 -7.71 -22.96
CA PHE A 175 6.17 -7.58 -21.64
C PHE A 175 6.94 -6.26 -21.51
N TRP A 176 7.76 -5.91 -22.49
CA TRP A 176 8.52 -4.66 -22.44
C TRP A 176 7.62 -3.43 -22.57
N ASP A 177 6.54 -3.47 -23.36
CA ASP A 177 5.52 -2.42 -23.38
C ASP A 177 4.91 -2.22 -21.98
N LEU A 178 4.54 -3.31 -21.30
CA LEU A 178 3.98 -3.29 -19.94
C LEU A 178 4.97 -2.72 -18.91
N VAL A 179 6.23 -3.16 -18.95
CA VAL A 179 7.30 -2.66 -18.07
C VAL A 179 7.52 -1.17 -18.32
N GLN A 180 7.54 -0.74 -19.58
CA GLN A 180 7.73 0.66 -19.94
C GLN A 180 6.57 1.54 -19.45
N ALA A 181 5.34 1.09 -19.68
CA ALA A 181 4.13 1.76 -19.16
C ALA A 181 4.17 1.86 -17.64
N SER A 182 4.56 0.80 -16.94
CA SER A 182 4.69 0.79 -15.48
C SER A 182 5.82 1.72 -14.98
N ALA A 183 6.93 1.83 -15.72
CA ALA A 183 8.00 2.77 -15.40
C ALA A 183 7.55 4.24 -15.60
N TRP A 184 6.72 4.51 -16.60
CA TRP A 184 6.18 5.84 -16.89
C TRP A 184 4.92 6.20 -16.12
N ARG A 185 4.23 5.23 -15.47
CA ARG A 185 2.99 5.46 -14.72
C ARG A 185 3.09 6.56 -13.66
N LEU A 186 4.33 6.97 -13.34
CA LEU A 186 4.72 7.87 -12.28
C LEU A 186 5.05 9.28 -12.77
N LYS A 187 5.19 9.44 -14.07
CA LYS A 187 5.52 10.67 -14.78
C LYS A 187 4.23 11.23 -15.36
N ASN A 188 3.67 12.27 -14.75
CA ASN A 188 2.39 12.82 -15.19
C ASN A 188 2.45 13.31 -16.64
N GLU A 189 3.59 13.84 -17.06
CA GLU A 189 3.87 14.28 -18.42
C GLU A 189 3.87 13.14 -19.46
N ARG A 190 3.92 11.88 -19.01
CA ARG A 190 3.92 10.68 -19.87
C ARG A 190 2.71 9.77 -19.63
N LEU A 191 1.70 10.25 -18.90
CA LEU A 191 0.58 9.42 -18.46
C LEU A 191 -0.21 8.85 -19.65
N ASP A 192 -0.45 9.66 -20.68
CA ASP A 192 -1.18 9.23 -21.88
C ASP A 192 -0.38 8.22 -22.71
N GLU A 193 0.94 8.42 -22.85
CA GLU A 193 1.83 7.46 -23.52
C GLU A 193 1.86 6.12 -22.77
N ALA A 194 1.98 6.17 -21.44
CA ALA A 194 1.98 4.97 -20.60
C ALA A 194 0.66 4.20 -20.73
N MET A 195 -0.46 4.92 -20.75
CA MET A 195 -1.79 4.34 -20.92
C MET A 195 -1.94 3.69 -22.30
N ALA A 196 -1.51 4.35 -23.38
CA ALA A 196 -1.56 3.78 -24.72
C ALA A 196 -0.73 2.49 -24.85
N LEU A 197 0.47 2.45 -24.26
CA LEU A 197 1.30 1.24 -24.21
C LEU A 197 0.63 0.12 -23.43
N ALA A 198 0.08 0.42 -22.24
CA ALA A 198 -0.61 -0.58 -21.42
C ALA A 198 -1.87 -1.13 -22.11
N GLU A 199 -2.65 -0.28 -22.78
CA GLU A 199 -3.84 -0.68 -23.52
C GLU A 199 -3.48 -1.57 -24.72
N ALA A 200 -2.44 -1.21 -25.48
CA ALA A 200 -1.95 -2.04 -26.58
C ALA A 200 -1.44 -3.40 -26.09
N ALA A 201 -0.70 -3.44 -24.98
CA ALA A 201 -0.24 -4.69 -24.38
C ALA A 201 -1.39 -5.56 -23.88
N ALA A 202 -2.35 -4.99 -23.15
CA ALA A 202 -3.52 -5.71 -22.63
C ALA A 202 -4.45 -6.21 -23.75
N ALA A 203 -4.59 -5.46 -24.84
CA ALA A 203 -5.37 -5.88 -26.01
C ALA A 203 -4.70 -7.03 -26.77
N ALA A 204 -3.36 -6.99 -26.92
CA ALA A 204 -2.60 -8.05 -27.57
C ALA A 204 -2.51 -9.34 -26.73
N GLU A 205 -2.59 -9.22 -25.41
CA GLU A 205 -2.46 -10.31 -24.45
C GLU A 205 -3.65 -10.33 -23.47
N PRO A 206 -4.88 -10.64 -23.95
CA PRO A 206 -6.11 -10.46 -23.18
C PRO A 206 -6.21 -11.35 -21.94
N THR A 207 -5.37 -12.38 -21.82
CA THR A 207 -5.28 -13.29 -20.67
C THR A 207 -4.28 -12.84 -19.61
N CYS A 208 -3.51 -11.78 -19.85
CA CYS A 208 -2.57 -11.22 -18.87
C CYS A 208 -3.30 -10.30 -17.87
N ALA A 209 -3.47 -10.75 -16.63
CA ALA A 209 -4.15 -10.01 -15.57
C ALA A 209 -3.46 -8.68 -15.25
N SER A 210 -2.12 -8.68 -15.17
CA SER A 210 -1.33 -7.48 -14.85
C SER A 210 -1.43 -6.41 -15.94
N GLY A 211 -1.70 -6.79 -17.19
CA GLY A 211 -2.04 -5.86 -18.28
C GLY A 211 -3.28 -5.04 -17.95
N TRP A 212 -4.40 -5.71 -17.69
CA TRP A 212 -5.67 -5.05 -17.34
C TRP A 212 -5.59 -4.23 -16.05
N ILE A 213 -4.88 -4.74 -15.03
CA ILE A 213 -4.68 -4.03 -13.76
C ILE A 213 -3.84 -2.76 -13.97
N LEU A 214 -2.80 -2.80 -14.81
CA LEU A 214 -2.00 -1.62 -15.11
C LEU A 214 -2.81 -0.56 -15.86
N VAL A 215 -3.63 -0.95 -16.84
CA VAL A 215 -4.55 -0.02 -17.54
C VAL A 215 -5.51 0.62 -16.52
N GLY A 216 -6.13 -0.18 -15.65
CA GLY A 216 -6.99 0.33 -14.58
C GLY A 216 -6.28 1.32 -13.65
N ASN A 217 -5.04 1.02 -13.25
CA ASN A 217 -4.23 1.93 -12.43
C ASN A 217 -3.95 3.28 -13.12
N LEU A 218 -3.55 3.24 -14.40
CA LEU A 218 -3.26 4.43 -15.19
C LEU A 218 -4.51 5.29 -15.39
N ARG A 219 -5.67 4.67 -15.66
CA ARG A 219 -6.95 5.39 -15.77
C ARG A 219 -7.41 5.96 -14.44
N TYR A 220 -7.28 5.21 -13.34
CA TYR A 220 -7.55 5.74 -12.00
C TYR A 220 -6.70 6.98 -11.72
N ARG A 221 -5.40 6.94 -12.02
CA ARG A 221 -4.52 8.11 -11.89
C ARG A 221 -4.92 9.27 -12.79
N ARG A 222 -5.29 9.01 -14.05
CA ARG A 222 -5.78 10.04 -14.97
C ARG A 222 -7.01 10.73 -14.41
N MET A 223 -7.93 9.96 -13.84
CA MET A 223 -9.13 10.45 -13.19
C MET A 223 -8.80 11.32 -11.96
N LEU A 224 -7.79 10.96 -11.16
CA LEU A 224 -7.31 11.81 -10.07
C LEU A 224 -6.65 13.11 -10.58
N ASN A 225 -5.98 13.08 -11.73
CA ASN A 225 -5.31 14.25 -12.32
C ASN A 225 -6.27 15.18 -13.08
N ASN A 226 -7.32 14.63 -13.68
CA ASN A 226 -8.35 15.37 -14.40
C ASN A 226 -9.73 14.88 -13.96
N PRO A 227 -10.25 15.43 -12.86
CA PRO A 227 -11.50 14.95 -12.32
C PRO A 227 -12.70 15.21 -13.23
N ALA A 228 -12.60 16.10 -14.23
CA ALA A 228 -13.72 16.52 -15.11
C ALA A 228 -14.36 15.38 -15.89
N ALA A 229 -13.66 14.26 -16.04
CA ALA A 229 -14.11 13.10 -16.80
C ALA A 229 -14.70 11.96 -15.93
N PHE A 230 -14.93 12.20 -14.63
CA PHE A 230 -15.05 11.17 -13.60
C PHE A 230 -16.04 10.02 -13.87
N ARG A 231 -17.31 10.28 -14.22
CA ARG A 231 -18.36 9.24 -14.06
C ARG A 231 -18.22 8.07 -15.03
N ARG A 232 -17.98 8.35 -16.32
CA ARG A 232 -17.75 7.30 -17.32
C ARG A 232 -16.39 6.64 -17.09
N GLU A 233 -15.37 7.44 -16.79
CA GLU A 233 -14.03 6.93 -16.52
C GLU A 233 -13.98 6.03 -15.28
N GLN A 234 -14.78 6.28 -14.24
CA GLN A 234 -14.87 5.44 -13.05
C GLN A 234 -15.40 4.05 -13.40
N SER A 235 -16.54 3.95 -14.08
CA SER A 235 -17.14 2.66 -14.47
C SER A 235 -16.23 1.88 -15.41
N ASP A 236 -15.58 2.56 -16.35
CA ASP A 236 -14.60 1.94 -17.26
C ASP A 236 -13.38 1.43 -16.48
N THR A 237 -12.88 2.23 -15.53
CA THR A 237 -11.75 1.86 -14.66
C THR A 237 -12.07 0.66 -13.79
N GLU A 238 -13.25 0.64 -13.15
CA GLU A 238 -13.73 -0.50 -12.36
C GLU A 238 -13.83 -1.75 -13.23
N SER A 239 -14.39 -1.64 -14.43
CA SER A 239 -14.53 -2.77 -15.36
C SER A 239 -13.18 -3.35 -15.78
N LEU A 240 -12.17 -2.51 -15.98
CA LEU A 240 -10.80 -2.93 -16.32
C LEU A 240 -10.11 -3.63 -15.14
N LEU A 241 -10.23 -3.08 -13.93
CA LEU A 241 -9.70 -3.70 -12.72
C LEU A 241 -10.39 -5.06 -12.46
N GLN A 242 -11.72 -5.11 -12.59
CA GLN A 242 -12.50 -6.33 -12.44
C GLN A 242 -12.12 -7.37 -13.50
N ARG A 243 -11.85 -6.96 -14.74
CA ARG A 243 -11.37 -7.86 -15.79
C ARG A 243 -10.04 -8.50 -15.41
N GLY A 244 -9.09 -7.73 -14.90
CA GLY A 244 -7.82 -8.27 -14.38
C GLY A 244 -8.03 -9.20 -13.19
N LEU A 245 -8.92 -8.86 -12.26
CA LEU A 245 -9.25 -9.69 -11.10
C LEU A 245 -10.03 -10.96 -11.47
N ASN A 246 -10.81 -10.96 -12.55
CA ASN A 246 -11.45 -12.18 -13.03
C ASN A 246 -10.42 -13.19 -13.56
N LEU A 247 -9.26 -12.73 -14.04
CA LEU A 247 -8.14 -13.57 -14.46
C LEU A 247 -7.25 -13.99 -13.28
N ALA A 248 -7.06 -13.09 -12.31
CA ALA A 248 -6.29 -13.34 -11.09
C ALA A 248 -7.07 -12.83 -9.85
N PRO A 249 -8.01 -13.64 -9.30
CA PRO A 249 -8.91 -13.23 -8.20
C PRO A 249 -8.23 -12.89 -6.87
N ASP A 250 -6.97 -13.27 -6.76
CA ASP A 250 -6.11 -13.08 -5.62
C ASP A 250 -4.98 -12.08 -5.91
N HIS A 251 -5.08 -11.26 -6.97
CA HIS A 251 -4.08 -10.24 -7.25
C HIS A 251 -4.17 -9.07 -6.24
N PRO A 252 -3.22 -8.94 -5.30
CA PRO A 252 -3.37 -8.03 -4.16
C PRO A 252 -3.35 -6.57 -4.57
N ARG A 253 -2.48 -6.18 -5.51
CA ARG A 253 -2.47 -4.83 -6.09
C ARG A 253 -3.77 -4.49 -6.82
N GLY A 254 -4.36 -5.42 -7.56
CA GLY A 254 -5.63 -5.23 -8.25
C GLY A 254 -6.78 -5.01 -7.27
N ILE A 255 -6.84 -5.84 -6.22
CA ILE A 255 -7.81 -5.71 -5.13
C ILE A 255 -7.64 -4.36 -4.42
N PHE A 256 -6.40 -4.00 -4.08
CA PHE A 256 -6.08 -2.72 -3.46
C PHE A 256 -6.53 -1.55 -4.32
N LEU A 257 -6.20 -1.52 -5.61
CA LEU A 257 -6.60 -0.45 -6.53
C LEU A 257 -8.13 -0.34 -6.66
N LEU A 258 -8.83 -1.47 -6.77
CA LEU A 258 -10.30 -1.47 -6.81
C LEU A 258 -10.89 -0.96 -5.49
N SER A 259 -10.28 -1.31 -4.36
CA SER A 259 -10.69 -0.79 -3.05
C SER A 259 -10.46 0.71 -2.90
N LEU A 260 -9.37 1.26 -3.46
CA LEU A 260 -9.13 2.71 -3.50
C LEU A 260 -10.23 3.40 -4.31
N LEU A 261 -10.48 2.92 -5.53
CA LEU A 261 -11.54 3.44 -6.39
C LEU A 261 -12.90 3.45 -5.68
N LYS A 262 -13.24 2.35 -4.99
CA LYS A 262 -14.48 2.23 -4.21
C LYS A 262 -14.51 3.18 -3.01
N THR A 263 -13.41 3.29 -2.27
CA THR A 263 -13.29 4.18 -1.11
C THR A 263 -13.46 5.63 -1.50
N ASP A 264 -12.73 6.05 -2.54
CA ASP A 264 -12.84 7.38 -3.13
C ASP A 264 -14.28 7.61 -3.57
N SER A 265 -14.90 6.60 -4.21
CA SER A 265 -16.31 6.59 -4.64
C SER A 265 -17.37 6.78 -3.56
N GLY A 266 -16.98 6.81 -2.28
CA GLY A 266 -17.91 6.86 -1.16
C GLY A 266 -18.53 5.50 -0.81
N ALA A 267 -18.04 4.43 -1.42
CA ALA A 267 -18.47 3.04 -1.23
C ALA A 267 -17.51 2.29 -0.29
N GLN A 268 -17.21 2.87 0.88
CA GLN A 268 -16.25 2.29 1.83
C GLN A 268 -16.66 0.90 2.32
N ALA A 269 -17.95 0.62 2.45
CA ALA A 269 -18.44 -0.70 2.85
C ALA A 269 -18.08 -1.78 1.82
N GLU A 270 -18.29 -1.52 0.53
CA GLU A 270 -17.90 -2.45 -0.53
C GLU A 270 -16.38 -2.65 -0.60
N ALA A 271 -15.61 -1.57 -0.39
CA ALA A 271 -14.16 -1.65 -0.32
C ALA A 271 -13.70 -2.55 0.84
N LEU A 272 -14.29 -2.38 2.03
CA LEU A 272 -13.98 -3.20 3.21
C LEU A 272 -14.38 -4.66 3.01
N ASP A 273 -15.57 -4.96 2.48
CA ASP A 273 -15.96 -6.34 2.16
C ASP A 273 -14.96 -7.02 1.23
N LEU A 274 -14.58 -6.34 0.15
CA LEU A 274 -13.62 -6.82 -0.84
C LEU A 274 -12.27 -7.15 -0.19
N LEU A 275 -11.74 -6.21 0.60
CA LEU A 275 -10.44 -6.34 1.24
C LEU A 275 -10.41 -7.40 2.33
N LEU A 276 -11.47 -7.50 3.15
CA LEU A 276 -11.56 -8.50 4.23
C LEU A 276 -11.65 -9.92 3.65
N ARG A 277 -12.47 -10.13 2.61
CA ARG A 277 -12.54 -11.43 1.88
C ARG A 277 -11.23 -11.79 1.21
N ALA A 278 -10.50 -10.82 0.66
CA ALA A 278 -9.16 -11.05 0.13
C ALA A 278 -8.17 -11.44 1.24
N ARG A 279 -8.24 -10.76 2.39
CA ARG A 279 -7.36 -11.03 3.54
C ARG A 279 -7.59 -12.42 4.13
N GLU A 280 -8.82 -12.96 4.11
CA GLU A 280 -9.08 -14.35 4.52
C GLU A 280 -8.22 -15.36 3.73
N ARG A 281 -8.02 -15.10 2.43
CA ARG A 281 -7.18 -15.92 1.55
C ARG A 281 -5.69 -15.57 1.63
N GLN A 282 -5.38 -14.32 1.96
CA GLN A 282 -4.02 -13.78 2.00
C GLN A 282 -3.75 -13.04 3.33
N PRO A 283 -3.70 -13.76 4.46
CA PRO A 283 -3.65 -13.15 5.80
C PRO A 283 -2.36 -12.36 6.07
N HIS A 284 -1.32 -12.57 5.27
CA HIS A 284 0.00 -11.97 5.45
C HIS A 284 0.35 -10.92 4.41
N ASN A 285 -0.63 -10.45 3.62
CA ASN A 285 -0.38 -9.47 2.58
C ASN A 285 -0.47 -8.02 3.14
N PRO A 286 0.65 -7.27 3.22
CA PRO A 286 0.65 -5.90 3.74
C PRO A 286 -0.07 -4.89 2.82
N THR A 287 -0.17 -5.17 1.52
CA THR A 287 -0.90 -4.35 0.55
C THR A 287 -2.39 -4.32 0.87
N LEU A 288 -2.99 -5.47 1.21
CA LEU A 288 -4.40 -5.55 1.61
C LEU A 288 -4.67 -4.79 2.92
N LEU A 289 -3.79 -4.92 3.91
CA LEU A 289 -3.91 -4.19 5.18
C LEU A 289 -3.80 -2.68 4.99
N THR A 290 -3.00 -2.22 4.04
CA THR A 290 -2.95 -0.81 3.65
C THR A 290 -4.29 -0.34 3.08
N GLY A 291 -4.94 -1.16 2.23
CA GLY A 291 -6.29 -0.88 1.74
C GLY A 291 -7.32 -0.83 2.86
N ILE A 292 -7.28 -1.78 3.80
CA ILE A 292 -8.21 -1.84 4.94
C ILE A 292 -8.06 -0.58 5.79
N ALA A 293 -6.82 -0.20 6.10
CA ALA A 293 -6.55 1.03 6.84
C ALA A 293 -7.15 2.26 6.16
N TYR A 294 -7.01 2.37 4.84
CA TYR A 294 -7.56 3.49 4.07
C TYR A 294 -9.10 3.53 4.07
N ALA A 295 -9.74 2.43 3.69
CA ALA A 295 -11.20 2.33 3.62
C ALA A 295 -11.86 2.50 5.00
N ALA A 296 -11.28 1.88 6.04
CA ALA A 296 -11.75 2.00 7.42
C ALA A 296 -11.66 3.44 7.93
N ARG A 297 -10.55 4.16 7.64
CA ARG A 297 -10.42 5.58 8.02
C ARG A 297 -11.47 6.43 7.33
N GLY A 298 -11.68 6.22 6.03
CA GLY A 298 -12.73 6.91 5.27
C GLY A 298 -14.12 6.69 5.84
N ALA A 299 -14.40 5.51 6.41
CA ALA A 299 -15.65 5.16 7.07
C ALA A 299 -15.78 5.62 8.54
N GLY A 300 -14.74 6.23 9.11
CA GLY A 300 -14.69 6.61 10.53
C GLY A 300 -14.33 5.48 11.51
N LEU A 301 -13.97 4.31 11.00
CA LEU A 301 -13.55 3.16 11.79
C LEU A 301 -12.06 3.25 12.17
N LEU A 302 -11.70 4.26 12.96
CA LEU A 302 -10.29 4.53 13.28
C LEU A 302 -9.61 3.40 14.04
N ALA A 303 -10.33 2.67 14.91
CA ALA A 303 -9.78 1.51 15.62
C ALA A 303 -9.41 0.36 14.66
N LEU A 304 -10.31 0.02 13.74
CA LEU A 304 -10.06 -0.98 12.69
C LEU A 304 -8.89 -0.55 11.79
N SER A 305 -8.89 0.72 11.39
CA SER A 305 -7.82 1.31 10.58
C SER A 305 -6.45 1.21 11.27
N ARG A 306 -6.39 1.56 12.56
CA ARG A 306 -5.20 1.51 13.39
C ARG A 306 -4.69 0.08 13.56
N ARG A 307 -5.57 -0.89 13.81
CA ARG A 307 -5.22 -2.32 13.91
C ARG A 307 -4.67 -2.86 12.60
N ALA A 308 -5.26 -2.50 11.46
CA ALA A 308 -4.75 -2.90 10.15
C ALA A 308 -3.31 -2.37 9.92
N MET A 309 -3.01 -1.16 10.37
CA MET A 309 -1.66 -0.59 10.29
C MET A 309 -0.66 -1.32 11.20
N ASP A 310 -1.04 -1.71 12.41
CA ASP A 310 -0.15 -2.49 13.29
C ASP A 310 0.19 -3.85 12.67
N LEU A 311 -0.84 -4.59 12.20
CA LEU A 311 -0.63 -5.86 11.51
C LEU A 311 0.25 -5.70 10.27
N ARG A 312 0.07 -4.61 9.51
CA ARG A 312 0.93 -4.30 8.35
C ARG A 312 2.38 -4.14 8.77
N ASP A 313 2.64 -3.41 9.85
CA ASP A 313 3.98 -3.09 10.33
C ASP A 313 4.66 -4.31 11.00
N GLU A 314 3.89 -5.26 11.53
CA GLU A 314 4.39 -6.56 12.00
C GLU A 314 4.88 -7.46 10.85
N LEU A 315 4.19 -7.39 9.71
CA LEU A 315 4.48 -8.17 8.49
C LEU A 315 5.58 -7.54 7.64
N ALA A 316 5.59 -6.21 7.52
CA ALA A 316 6.53 -5.46 6.72
C ALA A 316 7.72 -4.93 7.54
N PHE A 317 8.66 -4.28 6.87
CA PHE A 317 9.74 -3.51 7.50
C PHE A 317 9.42 -2.02 7.47
N ALA A 318 8.41 -1.60 8.25
CA ALA A 318 7.90 -0.22 8.25
C ALA A 318 8.97 0.83 8.63
N GLY A 319 9.95 0.44 9.46
CA GLY A 319 11.10 1.28 9.80
C GLY A 319 12.00 1.61 8.60
N LEU A 320 12.11 0.66 7.66
CA LEU A 320 12.89 0.79 6.42
C LEU A 320 12.10 1.50 5.32
N GLN A 321 10.82 1.17 5.17
CA GLN A 321 9.96 1.67 4.10
C GLN A 321 8.51 1.81 4.59
N PRO A 322 8.05 3.03 4.95
CA PRO A 322 6.64 3.25 5.22
C PRO A 322 5.81 2.92 3.98
N GLN A 323 4.87 1.98 4.11
CA GLN A 323 4.03 1.50 3.01
C GLN A 323 2.94 2.52 2.59
N ALA A 324 2.58 3.44 3.49
CA ALA A 324 1.65 4.53 3.21
C ALA A 324 2.02 5.78 4.03
N VAL A 325 1.34 6.90 3.74
CA VAL A 325 1.26 8.04 4.67
C VAL A 325 0.16 7.70 5.67
N ASP A 326 0.51 7.60 6.95
CA ASP A 326 -0.35 7.04 7.98
C ASP A 326 -1.32 8.09 8.55
N ILE A 327 -2.18 8.66 7.69
CA ILE A 327 -3.13 9.74 8.03
C ILE A 327 -4.12 9.31 9.13
N THR A 328 -4.32 8.01 9.36
CA THR A 328 -5.06 7.53 10.54
C THR A 328 -4.44 8.06 11.84
N CYS A 329 -3.11 8.08 11.95
CA CYS A 329 -2.39 8.61 13.11
C CYS A 329 -2.65 10.11 13.32
N LEU A 330 -2.80 10.87 12.23
CA LEU A 330 -3.20 12.27 12.30
C LEU A 330 -4.60 12.41 12.92
N TYR A 331 -5.53 11.54 12.53
CA TYR A 331 -6.92 11.60 13.00
C TYR A 331 -7.11 11.02 14.40
N THR A 332 -6.24 10.13 14.86
CA THR A 332 -6.21 9.61 16.23
C THR A 332 -5.40 10.50 17.18
N GLY A 333 -4.58 11.42 16.66
CA GLY A 333 -3.72 12.30 17.46
C GLY A 333 -2.33 11.74 17.76
N GLU A 334 -1.96 10.61 17.16
CA GLU A 334 -0.63 10.00 17.24
C GLU A 334 0.38 10.76 16.35
N LEU A 335 0.58 12.05 16.63
CA LEU A 335 1.30 12.97 15.74
C LEU A 335 2.76 12.59 15.51
N GLU A 336 3.45 12.00 16.48
CA GLU A 336 4.84 11.55 16.32
C GLU A 336 4.94 10.35 15.36
N ARG A 337 4.02 9.39 15.45
CA ARG A 337 3.95 8.29 14.48
C ARG A 337 3.59 8.79 13.09
N PHE A 338 2.65 9.75 13.01
CA PHE A 338 2.34 10.40 11.73
C PHE A 338 3.58 11.07 11.14
N ALA A 339 4.32 11.86 11.92
CA ALA A 339 5.55 12.52 11.50
C ALA A 339 6.61 11.51 11.00
N ALA A 340 6.79 10.39 11.70
CA ALA A 340 7.71 9.32 11.28
C ALA A 340 7.35 8.71 9.92
N SER A 341 6.06 8.68 9.55
CA SER A 341 5.59 8.22 8.23
C SER A 341 5.88 9.21 7.08
N LEU A 342 6.24 10.47 7.40
CA LEU A 342 6.50 11.54 6.42
C LEU A 342 7.96 11.67 6.00
N ARG A 343 8.81 10.71 6.38
CA ARG A 343 10.24 10.69 6.04
C ARG A 343 10.42 10.51 4.53
N GLU A 344 11.35 11.28 3.96
CA GLU A 344 11.73 11.11 2.56
C GLU A 344 12.53 9.84 2.36
N GLN A 345 12.36 9.21 1.21
CA GLN A 345 13.02 7.98 0.84
C GLN A 345 13.56 8.10 -0.58
N PRO A 346 14.88 7.90 -0.78
CA PRO A 346 15.50 8.03 -2.09
C PRO A 346 14.77 7.26 -3.18
N GLY A 347 14.29 8.00 -4.17
CA GLY A 347 13.59 7.50 -5.33
C GLY A 347 12.22 6.87 -5.06
N HIS A 348 11.69 6.93 -3.85
CA HIS A 348 10.29 6.59 -3.62
C HIS A 348 9.37 7.71 -4.13
N LEU A 349 8.22 7.31 -4.68
CA LEU A 349 7.32 8.22 -5.38
C LEU A 349 6.69 9.30 -4.51
N ARG A 350 6.39 8.95 -3.26
CA ARG A 350 5.84 9.93 -2.32
C ARG A 350 6.83 11.07 -2.08
N SER A 351 8.13 10.79 -2.14
CA SER A 351 9.20 11.79 -1.94
C SER A 351 9.36 12.75 -3.11
N THR A 352 8.91 12.39 -4.31
CA THR A 352 9.01 13.24 -5.50
C THR A 352 7.69 13.91 -5.91
N SER A 353 6.56 13.55 -5.29
CA SER A 353 5.19 13.92 -5.75
C SER A 353 4.50 15.04 -4.97
N GLY A 354 5.21 15.78 -4.11
CA GLY A 354 4.62 16.85 -3.29
C GLY A 354 3.75 16.37 -2.13
N VAL A 355 3.40 15.08 -2.07
CA VAL A 355 2.57 14.47 -1.01
C VAL A 355 3.20 14.63 0.37
N LEU A 356 4.49 14.32 0.52
CA LEU A 356 5.17 14.43 1.81
C LEU A 356 5.23 15.89 2.33
N PRO A 357 5.72 16.88 1.56
CA PRO A 357 5.69 18.27 2.02
C PRO A 357 4.26 18.77 2.28
N PHE A 358 3.26 18.38 1.48
CA PHE A 358 1.87 18.73 1.78
C PHE A 358 1.43 18.26 3.17
N TYR A 359 1.67 16.99 3.50
CA TYR A 359 1.28 16.45 4.81
C TYR A 359 2.18 16.94 5.96
N ARG A 360 3.44 17.32 5.71
CA ARG A 360 4.27 18.03 6.71
C ARG A 360 3.71 19.41 7.00
N GLY A 361 3.29 20.14 5.98
CA GLY A 361 2.61 21.43 6.14
C GLY A 361 1.31 21.29 6.92
N TYR A 362 0.55 20.23 6.64
CA TYR A 362 -0.69 19.95 7.37
C TYR A 362 -0.44 19.53 8.82
N LEU A 363 0.61 18.76 9.12
CA LEU A 363 1.03 18.47 10.50
C LEU A 363 1.41 19.75 11.25
N ALA A 364 2.16 20.65 10.60
CA ALA A 364 2.54 21.93 11.17
C ALA A 364 1.30 22.80 11.49
N LEU A 365 0.30 22.84 10.59
CA LEU A 365 -1.00 23.47 10.87
C LEU A 365 -1.67 22.91 12.12
N VAL A 366 -1.73 21.59 12.26
CA VAL A 366 -2.35 20.93 13.43
C VAL A 366 -1.59 21.25 14.72
N ARG A 367 -0.26 21.44 14.63
CA ARG A 367 0.58 21.89 15.76
C ARG A 367 0.52 23.40 16.02
N GLY A 368 -0.16 24.17 15.17
CA GLY A 368 -0.23 25.63 15.26
C GLY A 368 0.99 26.36 14.70
N ASP A 369 1.93 25.67 14.06
CA ASP A 369 3.11 26.27 13.42
C ASP A 369 2.79 26.72 11.99
N GLN A 370 2.25 27.94 11.88
CA GLN A 370 1.88 28.52 10.59
C GLN A 370 3.09 28.80 9.68
N ALA A 371 4.26 29.10 10.25
CA ALA A 371 5.46 29.42 9.49
C ALA A 371 6.01 28.17 8.79
N GLN A 372 6.16 27.07 9.54
CA GLN A 372 6.56 25.79 8.98
C GLN A 372 5.50 25.27 8.00
N ALA A 373 4.21 25.41 8.32
CA ALA A 373 3.12 25.00 7.45
C ALA A 373 3.25 25.65 6.06
N ARG A 374 3.40 26.98 6.02
CA ARG A 374 3.55 27.74 4.79
C ARG A 374 4.77 27.32 3.97
N GLN A 375 5.92 27.13 4.62
CA GLN A 375 7.15 26.68 3.97
C GLN A 375 6.96 25.33 3.27
N GLU A 376 6.34 24.37 3.95
CA GLU A 376 6.11 23.03 3.42
C GLU A 376 5.07 23.05 2.28
N PHE A 377 4.01 23.86 2.37
CA PHE A 377 3.05 24.01 1.27
C PHE A 377 3.68 24.62 0.01
N ARG A 378 4.55 25.62 0.15
CA ARG A 378 5.35 26.14 -0.99
C ARG A 378 6.24 25.08 -1.60
N THR A 379 6.90 24.30 -0.74
CA THR A 379 7.76 23.19 -1.16
C THR A 379 6.97 22.13 -1.90
N ALA A 380 5.72 21.87 -1.51
CA ALA A 380 4.82 20.97 -2.21
C ALA A 380 4.38 21.54 -3.57
N ALA A 381 3.90 22.79 -3.62
CA ALA A 381 3.35 23.44 -4.81
C ALA A 381 4.36 23.56 -5.98
N THR A 382 5.66 23.56 -5.67
CA THR A 382 6.76 23.70 -6.65
C THR A 382 7.32 22.37 -7.17
N ARG A 383 6.77 21.22 -6.78
CA ARG A 383 7.25 19.91 -7.24
C ARG A 383 6.82 19.61 -8.68
N THR A 384 7.78 19.20 -9.50
CA THR A 384 7.59 18.89 -10.93
C THR A 384 6.80 17.61 -11.21
N HIS A 385 6.83 16.62 -10.31
CA HIS A 385 6.20 15.31 -10.52
C HIS A 385 5.01 15.08 -9.58
N GLY A 386 4.37 16.14 -9.10
CA GLY A 386 3.31 16.07 -8.10
C GLY A 386 1.92 15.80 -8.68
N TYR A 387 1.04 15.25 -7.84
CA TYR A 387 -0.39 15.13 -8.19
C TYR A 387 -0.99 16.53 -8.29
N PRO A 388 -1.62 16.91 -9.43
CA PRO A 388 -2.14 18.28 -9.63
C PRO A 388 -3.04 18.76 -8.47
N ASN A 389 -3.88 17.88 -7.93
CA ASN A 389 -4.76 18.21 -6.81
C ASN A 389 -3.98 18.57 -5.53
N ILE A 390 -2.88 17.87 -5.24
CA ILE A 390 -2.01 18.16 -4.09
C ILE A 390 -1.25 19.46 -4.32
N LEU A 391 -0.73 19.69 -5.54
CA LEU A 391 0.00 20.92 -5.87
C LEU A 391 -0.90 22.15 -5.72
N ARG A 392 -2.09 22.11 -6.34
CA ARG A 392 -3.08 23.19 -6.28
C ARG A 392 -3.57 23.44 -4.86
N LEU A 393 -3.88 22.38 -4.12
CA LEU A 393 -4.29 22.52 -2.73
C LEU A 393 -3.17 23.11 -1.86
N SER A 394 -1.92 22.72 -2.10
CA SER A 394 -0.76 23.31 -1.39
C SER A 394 -0.64 24.80 -1.69
N GLU A 395 -0.77 25.22 -2.95
CA GLU A 395 -0.76 26.64 -3.33
C GLU A 395 -1.87 27.42 -2.63
N ILE A 396 -3.09 26.86 -2.55
CA ILE A 396 -4.20 27.44 -1.80
C ILE A 396 -3.81 27.64 -0.33
N TYR A 397 -3.31 26.60 0.34
CA TYR A 397 -2.93 26.71 1.76
C TYR A 397 -1.79 27.72 1.99
N ASP A 398 -0.81 27.83 1.08
CA ASP A 398 0.21 28.90 1.14
C ASP A 398 -0.44 30.29 1.07
N LEU A 399 -1.34 30.54 0.12
CA LEU A 399 -2.03 31.83 -0.01
C LEU A 399 -2.89 32.16 1.21
N VAL A 400 -3.59 31.17 1.77
CA VAL A 400 -4.36 31.33 3.01
C VAL A 400 -3.45 31.76 4.15
N LEU A 401 -2.31 31.08 4.33
CA LEU A 401 -1.33 31.40 5.38
C LEU A 401 -0.53 32.68 5.11
N ALA A 402 -0.46 33.12 3.86
CA ALA A 402 0.12 34.40 3.46
C ALA A 402 -0.78 35.59 3.79
N GLY A 403 -2.06 35.35 4.11
CA GLY A 403 -3.07 36.41 4.23
C GLY A 403 -3.56 36.95 2.88
N GLU A 404 -3.21 36.29 1.76
CA GLU A 404 -3.60 36.66 0.40
C GLU A 404 -5.03 36.17 0.08
N LYS A 405 -6.00 36.66 0.85
CA LYS A 405 -7.38 36.14 0.88
C LYS A 405 -8.06 36.14 -0.49
N GLU A 406 -7.93 37.21 -1.28
CA GLU A 406 -8.56 37.30 -2.59
C GLU A 406 -7.99 36.27 -3.59
N ALA A 407 -6.67 36.08 -3.59
CA ALA A 407 -6.01 35.10 -4.43
C ALA A 407 -6.36 33.66 -4.02
N ALA A 408 -6.35 33.38 -2.71
CA ALA A 408 -6.75 32.10 -2.15
C ALA A 408 -8.21 31.77 -2.50
N TRP A 409 -9.11 32.74 -2.31
CA TRP A 409 -10.53 32.59 -2.58
C TRP A 409 -10.83 32.36 -4.05
N LYS A 410 -10.18 33.12 -4.94
CA LYS A 410 -10.30 32.92 -6.39
C LYS A 410 -9.91 31.50 -6.77
N LYS A 411 -8.74 31.03 -6.34
CA LYS A 411 -8.28 29.67 -6.63
C LYS A 411 -9.17 28.59 -6.03
N LEU A 412 -9.63 28.76 -4.79
CA LEU A 412 -10.56 27.82 -4.16
C LEU A 412 -11.87 27.72 -4.92
N ARG A 413 -12.44 28.84 -5.38
CA ARG A 413 -13.66 28.83 -6.17
C ARG A 413 -13.48 28.26 -7.56
N GLU A 414 -12.41 28.60 -8.27
CA GLU A 414 -12.08 27.99 -9.55
C GLU A 414 -11.98 26.47 -9.38
N TYR A 415 -11.27 26.04 -8.35
CA TYR A 415 -11.06 24.63 -8.08
C TYR A 415 -12.33 23.91 -7.58
N ASP A 416 -13.19 24.54 -6.80
CA ASP A 416 -14.50 23.96 -6.48
C ASP A 416 -15.41 23.92 -7.71
N GLN A 417 -15.44 24.97 -8.53
CA GLN A 417 -16.29 25.07 -9.73
C GLN A 417 -15.96 24.01 -10.77
N GLU A 418 -14.67 23.73 -10.99
CA GLU A 418 -14.26 22.58 -11.80
C GLU A 418 -15.01 21.34 -11.29
N ARG A 419 -15.09 21.16 -9.97
CA ARG A 419 -15.65 19.97 -9.29
C ARG A 419 -17.17 20.00 -9.04
N ILE A 420 -17.88 21.11 -9.29
CA ILE A 420 -19.34 21.25 -9.04
C ILE A 420 -20.16 20.38 -10.03
N GLY A 421 -19.74 20.30 -11.29
CA GLY A 421 -20.38 19.43 -12.29
C GLY A 421 -20.07 17.95 -12.10
N MET A 422 -19.11 17.66 -11.23
CA MET A 422 -18.57 16.35 -11.02
C MET A 422 -19.17 15.78 -9.73
N ARG A 423 -19.85 14.64 -9.83
CA ARG A 423 -20.11 13.78 -8.67
C ARG A 423 -18.81 13.09 -8.26
N GLU A 424 -17.76 13.89 -8.11
CA GLU A 424 -16.44 13.47 -7.74
C GLU A 424 -16.46 12.97 -6.32
N PRO A 425 -16.16 11.69 -6.14
CA PRO A 425 -16.09 11.09 -4.86
C PRO A 425 -14.60 11.05 -4.48
N ASP A 426 -14.26 12.00 -3.62
CA ASP A 426 -13.10 11.96 -2.72
C ASP A 426 -13.49 12.87 -1.56
N GLY A 427 -14.22 12.28 -0.61
CA GLY A 427 -14.73 13.03 0.54
C GLY A 427 -13.61 13.53 1.46
N GLU A 428 -12.49 12.81 1.58
CA GLU A 428 -11.36 13.21 2.43
C GLU A 428 -10.71 14.47 1.87
N PHE A 429 -10.46 14.51 0.56
CA PHE A 429 -9.97 15.71 -0.11
C PHE A 429 -10.98 16.86 -0.06
N THR A 430 -12.27 16.58 -0.25
CA THR A 430 -13.33 17.61 -0.16
C THR A 430 -13.35 18.25 1.23
N LEU A 431 -13.09 17.48 2.29
CA LEU A 431 -12.97 18.02 3.64
C LEU A 431 -11.75 18.97 3.77
N ARG A 432 -10.64 18.69 3.08
CA ARG A 432 -9.49 19.62 3.08
C ARG A 432 -9.80 20.95 2.41
N LEU A 433 -10.76 21.00 1.47
CA LEU A 433 -11.28 22.26 0.93
C LEU A 433 -12.15 23.00 1.96
N ALA A 434 -12.98 22.27 2.71
CA ALA A 434 -13.77 22.84 3.81
C ALA A 434 -12.87 23.52 4.85
N GLU A 435 -11.76 22.87 5.21
CA GLU A 435 -10.75 23.40 6.13
C GLU A 435 -10.07 24.66 5.59
N ALA A 436 -9.74 24.69 4.29
CA ALA A 436 -9.18 25.89 3.67
C ALA A 436 -10.17 27.07 3.69
N TYR A 437 -11.46 26.84 3.37
CA TYR A 437 -12.50 27.87 3.51
C TYR A 437 -12.66 28.35 4.96
N ALA A 438 -12.62 27.44 5.93
CA ALA A 438 -12.74 27.78 7.34
C ALA A 438 -11.57 28.65 7.82
N LEU A 439 -10.33 28.32 7.41
CA LEU A 439 -9.14 29.13 7.69
C LEU A 439 -9.19 30.54 7.08
N MET A 440 -9.85 30.70 5.92
CA MET A 440 -10.08 32.03 5.33
C MET A 440 -11.16 32.84 6.07
N GLY A 441 -11.95 32.21 6.93
CA GLY A 441 -13.10 32.80 7.62
C GLY A 441 -14.42 32.69 6.84
N ASP A 442 -14.46 32.01 5.69
CA ASP A 442 -15.69 31.76 4.94
C ASP A 442 -16.43 30.54 5.51
N ARG A 443 -17.14 30.78 6.64
CA ARG A 443 -17.88 29.73 7.35
C ARG A 443 -19.00 29.10 6.52
N ALA A 444 -19.58 29.86 5.59
CA ALA A 444 -20.69 29.37 4.76
C ALA A 444 -20.19 28.35 3.74
N SER A 445 -19.16 28.70 2.96
CA SER A 445 -18.55 27.79 1.99
C SER A 445 -17.89 26.59 2.67
N ALA A 446 -17.26 26.81 3.83
CA ALA A 446 -16.69 25.73 4.63
C ALA A 446 -17.75 24.71 5.09
N MET A 447 -18.91 25.17 5.58
CA MET A 447 -20.02 24.29 5.98
C MET A 447 -20.60 23.53 4.78
N ASP A 448 -20.71 24.16 3.61
CA ASP A 448 -21.18 23.50 2.38
C ASP A 448 -20.21 22.39 1.95
N MET A 449 -18.90 22.69 1.91
CA MET A 449 -17.88 21.69 1.58
C MET A 449 -17.84 20.54 2.60
N ALA A 450 -17.99 20.82 3.90
CA ALA A 450 -18.05 19.79 4.94
C ALA A 450 -19.25 18.87 4.74
N GLY A 451 -20.42 19.42 4.40
CA GLY A 451 -21.60 18.63 4.04
C GLY A 451 -21.39 17.79 2.78
N ARG A 452 -20.75 18.35 1.75
CA ARG A 452 -20.39 17.62 0.52
C ARG A 452 -19.39 16.49 0.79
N ALA A 453 -18.40 16.70 1.65
CA ALA A 453 -17.44 15.66 2.03
C ALA A 453 -18.14 14.45 2.67
N PHE A 454 -19.10 14.69 3.57
CA PHE A 454 -19.95 13.65 4.14
C PHE A 454 -20.82 12.95 3.08
N ALA A 455 -21.48 13.72 2.20
CA ALA A 455 -22.29 13.17 1.11
C ALA A 455 -21.46 12.32 0.13
N ARG A 456 -20.18 12.66 -0.05
CA ARG A 456 -19.18 11.92 -0.83
C ARG A 456 -18.55 10.75 -0.06
N GLY A 457 -19.05 10.46 1.13
CA GLY A 457 -18.72 9.25 1.88
C GLY A 457 -17.65 9.38 2.95
N PHE A 458 -17.00 10.55 3.11
CA PHE A 458 -16.01 10.70 4.18
C PHE A 458 -16.70 10.83 5.54
N GLY A 459 -16.71 9.72 6.26
CA GLY A 459 -17.42 9.49 7.51
C GLY A 459 -16.53 9.55 8.76
N CYS A 460 -15.32 10.11 8.68
CA CYS A 460 -14.42 10.19 9.84
C CYS A 460 -14.88 11.24 10.87
N THR A 461 -15.94 10.90 11.63
CA THR A 461 -16.57 11.77 12.64
C THR A 461 -15.54 12.42 13.56
N ALA A 462 -14.59 11.61 14.05
CA ALA A 462 -13.59 12.07 14.99
C ALA A 462 -12.67 13.16 14.41
N TRP A 463 -12.48 13.21 13.09
CA TRP A 463 -11.74 14.29 12.45
C TRP A 463 -12.58 15.56 12.28
N TYR A 464 -13.86 15.45 11.92
CA TYR A 464 -14.76 16.61 11.93
C TYR A 464 -14.75 17.28 13.32
N GLU A 465 -14.89 16.49 14.38
CA GLU A 465 -14.97 16.99 15.76
C GLU A 465 -13.67 17.60 16.28
N ARG A 466 -12.50 17.11 15.82
CA ARG A 466 -11.19 17.48 16.40
C ARG A 466 -10.33 18.37 15.53
N SER A 467 -10.55 18.41 14.21
CA SER A 467 -9.76 19.24 13.29
C SER A 467 -9.73 20.69 13.77
N PRO A 468 -8.55 21.28 14.05
CA PRO A 468 -8.46 22.67 14.52
C PRO A 468 -8.91 23.66 13.45
N MET A 469 -8.75 23.32 12.18
CA MET A 469 -9.20 24.16 11.06
C MET A 469 -10.72 24.28 10.97
N LEU A 470 -11.47 23.30 11.50
CA LEU A 470 -12.95 23.32 11.50
C LEU A 470 -13.55 23.89 12.79
N GLU A 471 -12.73 24.32 13.75
CA GLU A 471 -13.18 24.97 14.99
C GLU A 471 -14.24 26.07 14.74
N PRO A 472 -14.06 26.97 13.75
CA PRO A 472 -15.00 28.08 13.53
C PRO A 472 -16.41 27.64 13.13
N LEU A 473 -16.60 26.38 12.72
CA LEU A 473 -17.89 25.82 12.31
C LEU A 473 -18.67 25.22 13.49
N ARG A 474 -18.01 24.87 14.60
CA ARG A 474 -18.61 24.04 15.67
C ARG A 474 -19.80 24.69 16.37
N GLY A 475 -19.87 26.02 16.37
CA GLY A 475 -20.99 26.78 16.92
C GLY A 475 -22.23 26.83 16.02
N LEU A 476 -22.15 26.39 14.76
CA LEU A 476 -23.24 26.50 13.81
C LEU A 476 -24.31 25.41 14.04
N PRO A 477 -25.61 25.71 13.96
CA PRO A 477 -26.66 24.69 14.06
C PRO A 477 -26.52 23.58 13.02
N LYS A 478 -26.17 23.94 11.77
CA LYS A 478 -25.93 22.98 10.68
C LYS A 478 -24.78 22.02 10.98
N TRP A 479 -23.77 22.46 11.73
CA TRP A 479 -22.65 21.61 12.12
C TRP A 479 -23.09 20.51 13.09
N LYS A 480 -23.92 20.84 14.09
CA LYS A 480 -24.47 19.85 15.02
C LYS A 480 -25.26 18.77 14.29
N ALA A 481 -26.10 19.16 13.33
CA ALA A 481 -26.85 18.21 12.49
C ALA A 481 -25.92 17.32 11.66
N LEU A 482 -24.89 17.90 11.02
CA LEU A 482 -23.90 17.14 10.25
C LEU A 482 -23.17 16.10 11.12
N VAL A 483 -22.69 16.50 12.29
CA VAL A 483 -21.99 15.59 13.22
C VAL A 483 -22.90 14.47 13.71
N GLN A 484 -24.18 14.75 13.94
CA GLN A 484 -25.15 13.73 14.30
C GLN A 484 -25.30 12.66 13.20
N HIS A 485 -25.45 13.08 11.93
CA HIS A 485 -25.51 12.16 10.80
C HIS A 485 -24.20 11.37 10.58
N LEU A 486 -23.05 12.00 10.84
CA LEU A 486 -21.75 11.32 10.83
C LEU A 486 -21.71 10.19 11.86
N ARG A 487 -22.13 10.45 13.10
CA ARG A 487 -22.19 9.45 14.18
C ARG A 487 -23.14 8.30 13.83
N GLU A 488 -24.32 8.61 13.29
CA GLU A 488 -25.30 7.60 12.84
C GLU A 488 -24.71 6.69 11.76
N ARG A 489 -24.07 7.28 10.73
CA ARG A 489 -23.41 6.50 9.67
C ARG A 489 -22.23 5.68 10.19
N GLN A 490 -21.41 6.26 11.07
CA GLN A 490 -20.28 5.55 11.67
C GLN A 490 -20.76 4.35 12.50
N LYS A 491 -21.84 4.50 13.28
CA LYS A 491 -22.40 3.39 14.08
C LYS A 491 -22.81 2.20 13.21
N LEU A 492 -23.47 2.46 12.07
CA LEU A 492 -23.82 1.40 11.11
C LEU A 492 -22.59 0.68 10.56
N MET A 493 -21.49 1.41 10.34
CA MET A 493 -20.23 0.83 9.88
C MET A 493 -19.54 0.03 10.99
N GLU A 494 -19.58 0.49 12.23
CA GLU A 494 -19.01 -0.21 13.40
C GLU A 494 -19.72 -1.55 13.65
N ASP A 495 -21.05 -1.58 13.52
CA ASP A 495 -21.83 -2.81 13.68
C ASP A 495 -21.49 -3.86 12.61
N ARG A 496 -21.17 -3.40 11.39
CA ARG A 496 -20.85 -4.27 10.27
C ARG A 496 -19.39 -4.71 10.23
N PHE A 497 -18.48 -3.82 10.63
CA PHE A 497 -17.03 -4.03 10.52
C PHE A 497 -16.34 -3.82 11.88
N PRO A 498 -16.63 -4.70 12.86
CA PRO A 498 -15.98 -4.62 14.16
C PRO A 498 -14.48 -4.96 14.05
N VAL A 499 -13.66 -4.46 14.99
CA VAL A 499 -12.19 -4.58 14.92
C VAL A 499 -11.71 -6.04 14.97
N GLU A 500 -12.51 -6.89 15.60
CA GLU A 500 -12.30 -8.33 15.78
C GLU A 500 -12.21 -9.09 14.45
N LEU A 501 -12.72 -8.52 13.34
CA LEU A 501 -12.59 -9.10 12.00
C LEU A 501 -11.12 -9.23 11.54
N LEU A 502 -10.19 -8.48 12.14
CA LEU A 502 -8.76 -8.63 11.86
C LEU A 502 -8.05 -9.63 12.77
N GLY A 503 -8.80 -10.33 13.62
CA GLY A 503 -8.30 -11.27 14.62
C GLY A 503 -7.99 -10.58 15.96
N VAL A 504 -8.32 -11.26 17.04
CA VAL A 504 -7.90 -10.93 18.41
C VAL A 504 -6.52 -11.58 18.63
N ASP A 505 -5.60 -10.83 19.25
CA ASP A 505 -4.30 -11.38 19.67
C ASP A 505 -4.45 -12.47 20.74
#